data_AF-E8QFW4-F1
#
_entry.id   AF-E8QFW4-F1
#
_cell.length_a   1.000
_cell.length_b   1.000
_cell.length_c   1.000
_cell.angle_alpha   90.00
_cell.angle_beta   90.00
_cell.angle_gamma   90.00
#
_symmetry.space_group_name_H-M   'P 1'
#
loop_
_entity.id
_entity.type
_entity.pdbx_description
1 polymer ?
#
loop_
_entity_poly.entity_id
_entity_poly.type
_entity_poly.pdbx_seq_one_letter_code
_entity_poly.pdbx_strand_id
1 'polypeptide(L)'
;MWENYRARYSEQFHLDLMDSLSHYGSVRGLNLNGVCSMMNIPGKFDVSGDLVHAIYYNPHLSQKEKKGIIDSYCQSDVLNTYWLFLKYEVLKGALNKEQYLGLLNDFLKKFPKEKSYSSVFINALEKEIREFA
;
A
#
# COMPACT_ATOMS: atom_id res chain seq x y z
N MET A 1 6.77 20.16 24.94
CA MET A 1 5.49 20.72 25.44
C MET A 1 4.39 19.81 24.91
N TRP A 2 3.59 19.19 25.77
CA TRP A 2 2.60 18.19 25.35
C TRP A 2 1.35 18.88 24.77
N GLU A 3 1.08 18.69 23.48
CA GLU A 3 -0.15 19.19 22.82
C GLU A 3 -1.34 18.25 23.07
N ASN A 4 -1.96 18.40 24.24
CA ASN A 4 -3.16 17.69 24.61
C ASN A 4 -4.44 18.41 24.11
N TYR A 5 -4.84 18.13 22.87
CA TYR A 5 -6.25 17.99 22.43
C TYR A 5 -6.37 17.60 20.94
N ARG A 6 -5.30 17.79 20.14
CA ARG A 6 -5.22 17.39 18.71
C ARG A 6 -4.39 16.11 18.46
N ALA A 7 -4.04 15.38 19.51
CA ALA A 7 -3.15 14.21 19.43
C ALA A 7 -3.69 13.05 18.57
N ARG A 8 -4.99 12.99 18.29
CA ARG A 8 -5.58 11.99 17.38
C ARG A 8 -5.33 12.29 15.89
N TYR A 9 -5.04 13.55 15.54
CA TYR A 9 -4.78 13.99 14.16
C TYR A 9 -3.33 14.46 13.96
N SER A 10 -2.47 14.22 14.95
CA SER A 10 -1.06 14.55 14.82
C SER A 10 -0.37 13.52 13.94
N GLU A 11 -0.21 13.85 12.65
CA GLU A 11 0.57 13.06 11.69
C GLU A 11 2.03 12.83 12.14
N GLN A 12 2.52 13.57 13.13
CA GLN A 12 3.85 13.40 13.72
C GLN A 12 3.98 12.17 14.62
N PHE A 13 2.90 11.67 15.21
CA PHE A 13 2.95 10.53 16.16
C PHE A 13 2.13 9.32 15.69
N HIS A 14 1.00 9.55 15.01
CA HIS A 14 0.16 8.51 14.43
C HIS A 14 -0.36 8.96 13.07
N LEU A 15 0.26 8.46 11.99
CA LEU A 15 -0.21 8.69 10.63
C LEU A 15 -1.11 7.53 10.20
N ASP A 16 -2.41 7.77 10.17
CA ASP A 16 -3.33 6.96 9.37
C ASP A 16 -3.47 7.61 7.99
N LEU A 17 -2.94 6.91 6.98
CA LEU A 17 -2.90 7.39 5.61
C LEU A 17 -4.30 7.55 5.01
N MET A 18 -5.25 6.68 5.39
CA MET A 18 -6.63 6.77 4.91
C MET A 18 -7.35 7.95 5.54
N ASP A 19 -7.18 8.19 6.83
CA ASP A 19 -7.75 9.37 7.50
C ASP A 19 -7.16 10.66 6.91
N SER A 20 -5.86 10.67 6.63
CA SER A 20 -5.18 11.83 6.05
C SER A 20 -5.66 12.11 4.62
N LEU A 21 -5.80 11.08 3.79
CA LEU A 21 -6.29 11.18 2.41
C LEU A 21 -7.79 11.50 2.33
N SER A 22 -8.59 11.05 3.31
CA SER A 22 -10.02 11.33 3.38
C SER A 22 -10.36 12.69 4.01
N HIS A 23 -9.35 13.50 4.33
CA HIS A 23 -9.49 14.73 5.13
C HIS A 23 -10.32 14.48 6.40
N TYR A 24 -9.91 13.46 7.16
CA TYR A 24 -10.51 13.02 8.41
C TYR A 24 -12.02 12.75 8.28
N GLY A 25 -12.41 12.05 7.20
CA GLY A 25 -13.79 11.65 6.94
C GLY A 25 -14.66 12.69 6.22
N SER A 26 -14.08 13.80 5.74
CA SER A 26 -14.77 14.75 4.86
C SER A 26 -15.11 14.13 3.49
N VAL A 27 -14.30 13.19 3.02
CA VAL A 27 -14.57 12.36 1.84
C VAL A 27 -14.97 10.97 2.30
N ARG A 28 -16.21 10.56 2.01
CA ARG A 28 -16.73 9.21 2.32
C ARG A 28 -16.51 8.27 1.14
N GLY A 29 -16.26 7.00 1.42
CA GLY A 29 -16.22 5.93 0.41
C GLY A 29 -14.88 5.74 -0.30
N LEU A 30 -13.79 6.36 0.19
CA LEU A 30 -12.45 6.05 -0.30
C LEU A 30 -12.07 4.63 0.13
N ASN A 31 -11.68 3.81 -0.83
CA ASN A 31 -11.11 2.50 -0.60
C ASN A 31 -9.66 2.49 -1.10
N LEU A 32 -8.80 1.66 -0.48
CA LEU A 32 -7.38 1.60 -0.83
C LEU A 32 -7.19 1.31 -2.32
N ASN A 33 -8.02 0.42 -2.88
CA ASN A 33 -7.99 0.08 -4.30
C ASN A 33 -8.22 1.27 -5.22
N GLY A 34 -9.23 2.08 -4.96
CA GLY A 34 -9.61 3.22 -5.77
C GLY A 34 -8.50 4.26 -5.75
N VAL A 35 -7.92 4.51 -4.57
CA VAL A 35 -6.77 5.40 -4.44
C VAL A 35 -5.55 4.83 -5.18
N CYS A 36 -5.24 3.55 -5.02
CA CYS A 36 -4.14 2.91 -5.74
C CYS A 36 -4.34 2.99 -7.27
N SER A 37 -5.54 2.69 -7.77
CA SER A 37 -5.86 2.79 -9.20
C SER A 37 -5.71 4.22 -9.73
N MET A 38 -6.14 5.24 -8.96
CA MET A 38 -5.93 6.64 -9.33
C MET A 38 -4.44 7.04 -9.36
N MET A 39 -3.62 6.41 -8.53
CA MET A 39 -2.19 6.72 -8.40
C MET A 39 -1.28 5.83 -9.27
N ASN A 40 -1.86 5.06 -10.21
CA ASN A 40 -1.17 4.06 -11.03
C ASN A 40 -0.39 3.00 -10.23
N ILE A 41 -0.81 2.75 -8.98
CA ILE A 41 -0.30 1.66 -8.14
C ILE A 41 -1.10 0.40 -8.48
N PRO A 42 -0.50 -0.81 -8.49
CA PRO A 42 -1.18 -2.06 -8.85
C PRO A 42 -2.53 -2.29 -8.16
N GLY A 43 -2.67 -1.94 -6.89
CA GLY A 43 -3.89 -2.18 -6.11
C GLY A 43 -4.03 -3.66 -5.71
N LYS A 44 -5.23 -4.08 -5.26
CA LYS A 44 -5.48 -5.46 -4.82
C LYS A 44 -5.18 -6.47 -5.93
N PHE A 45 -4.26 -7.38 -5.62
CA PHE A 45 -3.93 -8.53 -6.44
C PHE A 45 -4.77 -9.74 -6.01
N ASP A 46 -5.61 -10.24 -6.92
CA ASP A 46 -6.31 -11.55 -6.92
C ASP A 46 -7.33 -11.84 -5.79
N VAL A 47 -7.16 -11.30 -4.58
CA VAL A 47 -8.01 -11.60 -3.41
C VAL A 47 -8.53 -10.31 -2.75
N SER A 48 -9.86 -10.19 -2.59
CA SER A 48 -10.45 -9.17 -1.73
C SER A 48 -10.44 -9.61 -0.27
N GLY A 49 -10.22 -8.67 0.68
CA GLY A 49 -10.36 -8.93 2.11
C GLY A 49 -11.66 -9.63 2.51
N ASP A 50 -12.75 -9.40 1.76
CA ASP A 50 -14.05 -10.05 1.97
C ASP A 50 -14.01 -11.58 1.74
N LEU A 51 -13.01 -12.06 0.98
CA LEU A 51 -12.79 -13.47 0.70
C LEU A 51 -11.95 -14.16 1.78
N VAL A 52 -11.29 -13.43 2.68
CA VAL A 52 -10.41 -14.03 3.71
C VAL A 52 -11.20 -15.00 4.60
N HIS A 53 -12.42 -14.62 4.99
CA HIS A 53 -13.30 -15.48 5.77
C HIS A 53 -13.66 -16.77 4.99
N ALA A 54 -14.06 -16.64 3.73
CA ALA A 54 -14.40 -17.78 2.88
C ALA A 54 -13.19 -18.72 2.67
N ILE A 55 -11.99 -18.16 2.44
CA ILE A 55 -10.74 -18.93 2.26
C ILE A 55 -10.40 -19.70 3.54
N TYR A 56 -10.48 -19.05 4.70
CA TYR A 56 -10.12 -19.66 5.97
C TYR A 56 -10.99 -20.88 6.31
N TYR A 57 -12.29 -20.80 6.05
CA TYR A 57 -13.24 -21.90 6.31
C TYR A 57 -13.43 -22.86 5.14
N ASN A 58 -12.77 -22.67 4.00
CA ASN A 58 -12.92 -23.54 2.84
C ASN A 58 -12.43 -24.97 3.15
N PRO A 59 -13.29 -26.01 3.10
CA PRO A 59 -12.86 -27.38 3.40
C PRO A 59 -12.00 -28.01 2.30
N HIS A 60 -12.01 -27.44 1.09
CA HIS A 60 -11.28 -27.96 -0.08
C HIS A 60 -9.83 -27.49 -0.16
N LEU A 61 -9.40 -26.58 0.72
CA LEU A 61 -8.03 -26.08 0.78
C LEU A 61 -7.33 -26.63 2.02
N SER A 62 -6.07 -27.06 1.87
CA SER A 62 -5.23 -27.37 3.02
C SER A 62 -4.91 -26.11 3.82
N GLN A 63 -4.58 -26.26 5.10
CA GLN A 63 -4.20 -25.13 5.94
C GLN A 63 -2.97 -24.36 5.41
N LYS A 64 -2.06 -25.07 4.74
CA LYS A 64 -0.87 -24.46 4.12
C LYS A 64 -1.27 -23.55 2.96
N GLU A 65 -2.20 -23.98 2.11
CA GLU A 65 -2.69 -23.19 0.97
C GLU A 65 -3.46 -21.97 1.45
N LYS A 66 -4.38 -22.14 2.41
CA LYS A 66 -5.13 -21.02 3.02
C LYS A 66 -4.19 -19.94 3.54
N LYS A 67 -3.19 -20.35 4.33
CA LYS A 67 -2.20 -19.42 4.87
C LYS A 67 -1.39 -18.74 3.77
N GLY A 68 -0.97 -19.48 2.74
CA GLY A 68 -0.21 -18.92 1.62
C GLY A 68 -0.99 -17.83 0.86
N ILE A 69 -2.28 -18.05 0.63
CA ILE A 69 -3.15 -17.09 -0.05
C ILE A 69 -3.36 -15.84 0.80
N ILE A 70 -3.71 -16.01 2.09
CA ILE A 70 -3.95 -14.89 3.01
C ILE A 70 -2.65 -14.09 3.24
N ASP A 71 -1.51 -14.76 3.41
CA ASP A 71 -0.21 -14.11 3.58
C ASP A 71 0.17 -13.27 2.36
N SER A 72 -0.05 -13.81 1.16
CA SER A 72 0.24 -13.08 -0.08
C SER A 72 -0.64 -11.83 -0.23
N TYR A 73 -1.93 -11.94 0.13
CA TYR A 73 -2.85 -10.81 0.17
C TYR A 73 -2.38 -9.73 1.15
N CYS A 74 -2.13 -10.10 2.41
CA CYS A 74 -1.67 -9.16 3.44
C CYS A 74 -0.34 -8.48 3.06
N GLN A 75 0.60 -9.22 2.47
CA GLN A 75 1.86 -8.65 1.98
C GLN A 75 1.62 -7.63 0.87
N SER A 76 0.74 -7.92 -0.09
CA SER A 76 0.42 -7.00 -1.18
C SER A 76 -0.21 -5.68 -0.68
N ASP A 77 -1.10 -5.73 0.32
CA ASP A 77 -1.74 -4.55 0.90
C ASP A 77 -0.73 -3.65 1.63
N VAL A 78 0.23 -4.24 2.37
CA VAL A 78 1.31 -3.49 3.02
C VAL A 78 2.19 -2.79 1.99
N LEU A 79 2.54 -3.48 0.89
CA LEU A 79 3.37 -2.93 -0.17
C LEU A 79 2.67 -1.78 -0.92
N ASN A 80 1.38 -1.95 -1.23
CA ASN A 80 0.55 -0.90 -1.82
C ASN A 80 0.48 0.33 -0.89
N THR A 81 0.26 0.10 0.40
CA THR A 81 0.15 1.17 1.41
C THR A 81 1.47 1.93 1.55
N TYR A 82 2.61 1.22 1.55
CA TYR A 82 3.93 1.85 1.62
C TYR A 82 4.21 2.73 0.40
N TRP A 83 3.90 2.26 -0.81
CA TRP A 83 4.09 3.07 -2.01
C TRP A 83 3.17 4.29 -2.03
N LEU A 84 1.91 4.11 -1.60
CA LEU A 84 0.99 5.24 -1.44
C LEU A 84 1.52 6.27 -0.44
N PHE A 85 2.11 5.82 0.67
CA PHE A 85 2.78 6.69 1.64
C PHE A 85 3.92 7.49 1.01
N LEU A 86 4.77 6.88 0.17
CA LEU A 86 5.83 7.60 -0.53
C LEU A 86 5.28 8.72 -1.43
N LYS A 87 4.21 8.44 -2.20
CA LYS A 87 3.56 9.47 -3.03
C LYS A 87 2.94 10.58 -2.17
N TYR A 88 2.36 10.23 -1.03
CA TYR A 88 1.81 11.19 -0.08
C TYR A 88 2.88 12.11 0.53
N GLU A 89 4.05 11.58 0.91
CA GLU A 89 5.16 12.41 1.42
C GLU A 89 5.74 13.36 0.35
N VAL A 90 5.70 12.96 -0.94
CA VAL A 90 6.01 13.88 -2.05
C VAL A 90 4.97 15.00 -2.14
N LEU A 91 3.67 14.68 -2.04
CA LEU A 91 2.59 15.68 -2.08
C LEU A 91 2.65 16.68 -0.92
N LYS A 92 3.09 16.24 0.27
CA LYS A 92 3.35 17.13 1.42
C LYS A 92 4.62 17.98 1.27
N GLY A 93 5.45 17.72 0.26
CA GLY A 93 6.74 18.36 0.08
C GLY A 93 7.82 17.88 1.06
N ALA A 94 7.60 16.76 1.76
CA ALA A 94 8.58 16.15 2.66
C ALA A 94 9.65 15.36 1.89
N LEU A 95 9.30 14.84 0.71
CA LEU A 95 10.22 14.21 -0.23
C LEU A 95 10.29 15.03 -1.53
N ASN A 96 11.51 15.28 -2.00
CA ASN A 96 11.72 15.76 -3.36
C ASN A 96 11.72 14.59 -4.38
N LYS A 97 11.73 14.96 -5.66
CA LYS A 97 11.66 14.01 -6.77
C LYS A 97 12.82 13.02 -6.75
N GLU A 98 14.03 13.49 -6.50
CA GLU A 98 15.25 12.67 -6.49
C GLU A 98 15.23 11.65 -5.33
N GLN A 99 14.79 12.07 -4.14
CA GLN A 99 14.60 11.20 -2.99
C GLN A 99 13.54 10.13 -3.25
N TYR A 100 12.40 10.51 -3.84
CA TYR A 100 11.35 9.58 -4.23
C TYR A 100 11.87 8.51 -5.20
N LEU A 101 12.56 8.91 -6.27
CA LEU A 101 13.16 7.99 -7.23
C LEU A 101 14.21 7.08 -6.58
N GLY A 102 15.03 7.60 -5.67
CA GLY A 102 15.98 6.80 -4.90
C GLY A 102 15.29 5.72 -4.06
N LEU A 103 14.22 6.08 -3.35
CA LEU A 103 13.43 5.15 -2.54
C LEU A 103 12.71 4.11 -3.39
N LEU A 104 12.18 4.47 -4.57
CA LEU A 104 11.59 3.50 -5.50
C LEU A 104 12.62 2.50 -6.03
N ASN A 105 13.82 2.96 -6.37
CA ASN A 105 14.90 2.08 -6.81
C ASN A 105 15.33 1.11 -5.70
N ASP A 106 15.43 1.59 -4.46
CA ASP A 106 15.74 0.73 -3.31
C ASP A 106 14.60 -0.23 -2.99
N PHE A 107 13.36 0.21 -3.18
CA PHE A 107 12.18 -0.63 -3.04
C PHE A 107 12.21 -1.77 -4.06
N LEU A 108 12.49 -1.46 -5.34
CA LEU A 108 12.63 -2.44 -6.41
C LEU A 108 13.75 -3.45 -6.14
N LYS A 109 14.91 -2.99 -5.65
CA LYS A 109 16.06 -3.87 -5.32
C LYS A 109 15.73 -4.87 -4.20
N LYS A 110 14.98 -4.43 -3.19
CA LYS A 110 14.61 -5.26 -2.03
C LYS A 110 13.33 -6.06 -2.25
N PHE A 111 12.66 -5.90 -3.39
CA PHE A 111 11.37 -6.53 -3.64
C PHE A 111 11.52 -8.06 -3.78
N PRO A 112 10.69 -8.86 -3.07
CA PRO A 112 10.77 -10.32 -3.18
C PRO A 112 10.38 -10.76 -4.59
N LYS A 113 11.18 -11.61 -5.25
CA LYS A 113 10.94 -12.03 -6.65
C LYS A 113 10.11 -13.31 -6.80
N GLU A 114 9.93 -14.07 -5.73
CA GLU A 114 9.36 -15.42 -5.76
C GLU A 114 7.85 -15.46 -5.41
N LYS A 115 7.21 -14.31 -5.22
CA LYS A 115 5.81 -14.23 -4.78
C LYS A 115 4.87 -14.05 -5.98
N SER A 116 3.61 -14.44 -5.82
CA SER A 116 2.61 -14.37 -6.90
C SER A 116 2.37 -12.94 -7.41
N TYR A 117 2.47 -11.95 -6.52
CA TYR A 117 2.29 -10.53 -6.84
C TYR A 117 3.57 -9.86 -7.39
N SER A 118 4.73 -10.53 -7.37
CA SER A 118 6.02 -9.89 -7.63
C SER A 118 6.16 -9.27 -9.02
N SER A 119 5.77 -10.00 -10.05
CA SER A 119 5.90 -9.54 -11.44
C SER A 119 5.10 -8.26 -11.70
N VAL A 120 3.89 -8.18 -11.15
CA VAL A 120 3.00 -7.02 -11.30
C VAL A 120 3.62 -5.77 -10.66
N PHE A 121 4.10 -5.90 -9.41
CA PHE A 121 4.72 -4.79 -8.70
C PHE A 121 6.04 -4.35 -9.35
N ILE A 122 6.89 -5.29 -9.76
CA ILE A 122 8.15 -4.98 -10.44
C ILE A 122 7.89 -4.19 -11.73
N ASN A 123 6.97 -4.68 -12.58
CA ASN A 123 6.62 -4.01 -13.82
C ASN A 123 6.06 -2.59 -13.58
N ALA A 124 5.22 -2.44 -12.56
CA ALA A 124 4.65 -1.14 -12.19
C ALA A 124 5.72 -0.17 -11.66
N LEU A 125 6.62 -0.64 -10.79
CA LEU A 125 7.73 0.16 -10.26
C LEU A 125 8.69 0.60 -11.36
N GLU A 126 9.08 -0.30 -12.25
CA GLU A 126 9.94 0.02 -13.39
C GLU A 126 9.30 1.06 -14.33
N LYS A 127 7.98 0.95 -14.54
CA LYS A 127 7.23 1.93 -15.33
C LYS A 127 7.24 3.30 -14.65
N GLU A 128 6.89 3.38 -13.37
CA GLU A 128 6.89 4.63 -12.61
C GLU A 128 8.27 5.28 -12.59
N ILE A 129 9.32 4.51 -12.30
CA ILE A 129 10.71 5.03 -12.31
C ILE A 129 11.06 5.60 -13.68
N ARG A 130 10.62 4.98 -14.78
CA ARG A 130 10.87 5.46 -16.14
C ARG A 130 10.09 6.73 -16.48
N GLU A 131 8.85 6.85 -16.00
CA GLU A 131 8.01 8.03 -16.25
C GLU A 131 8.49 9.26 -15.46
N PHE A 132 9.06 9.02 -14.28
CA PHE A 132 9.55 10.08 -13.40
C PHE A 132 11.07 10.32 -13.52
N ALA A 133 11.86 9.48 -14.16
CA ALA A 133 13.27 9.77 -14.45
C ALA A 133 13.40 10.94 -15.44
#